data_AF-A0A965BYI2-F1
#
_entry.id   AF-A0A965BYI2-F1
#
_cell.length_a   1.000
_cell.length_b   1.000
_cell.length_c   1.000
_cell.angle_alpha   90.00
_cell.angle_beta   90.00
_cell.angle_gamma   90.00
#
_symmetry.space_group_name_H-M   'P 1'
#
loop_
_entity.id
_entity.type
_entity.pdbx_description
1 polymer ?
#
loop_
_entity_poly.entity_id
_entity_poly.type
_entity_poly.pdbx_seq_one_letter_code
_entity_poly.pdbx_strand_id
1 'polypeptide(L)'
;MTRPGYDPEKDFAPVSLAMSVPNMLVVNKDVPATNVAEVVAWLKREAGRASYCSGGVGSTEQLGMELFLKRTGTEATHVPFPGGAPAVTAMIQGQVQASILNAATVRPHVVSGALRAIAITGTKRFSGLPDVPTMPEAGLPDVLSASWSAFLAPAGTPAPTIARLHEVIVAALRAPETTQRLTAAGFTIDASSPQELGATISAELARWKQVVKDANIQMN
;
A
#
# COMPACT_ATOMS: atom_id res chain seq x y z
N MET A 1 1.14 -22.13 1.03
CA MET A 1 1.52 -21.11 2.03
C MET A 1 2.20 -21.77 3.21
N THR A 2 3.51 -21.60 3.30
CA THR A 2 4.28 -21.86 4.53
C THR A 2 3.69 -21.03 5.66
N ARG A 3 3.31 -21.68 6.77
CA ARG A 3 2.83 -20.95 7.95
C ARG A 3 4.01 -20.18 8.54
N PRO A 4 3.86 -18.89 8.88
CA PRO A 4 4.96 -18.05 9.35
C PRO A 4 5.45 -18.40 10.78
N GLY A 5 5.01 -19.53 11.35
CA GLY A 5 5.32 -19.95 12.71
C GLY A 5 4.49 -19.27 13.80
N TYR A 6 3.55 -18.40 13.41
CA TYR A 6 2.64 -17.70 14.32
C TYR A 6 1.25 -17.50 13.69
N ASP A 7 0.25 -17.25 14.51
CA ASP A 7 -1.11 -16.84 14.14
C ASP A 7 -1.27 -15.33 14.43
N PRO A 8 -1.41 -14.48 13.40
CA PRO A 8 -1.45 -13.02 13.57
C PRO A 8 -2.65 -12.53 14.41
N GLU A 9 -3.72 -13.33 14.53
CA GLU A 9 -4.91 -12.96 15.31
C GLU A 9 -4.84 -13.47 16.76
N LYS A 10 -4.09 -14.56 17.01
CA LYS A 10 -4.07 -15.22 18.33
C LYS A 10 -2.82 -14.97 19.15
N ASP A 11 -1.68 -14.77 18.49
CA ASP A 11 -0.38 -14.69 19.18
C ASP A 11 -0.02 -13.25 19.57
N PHE A 12 -0.86 -12.28 19.21
CA PHE A 12 -0.63 -10.85 19.47
C PHE A 12 -1.83 -10.13 20.07
N ALA A 13 -1.55 -9.15 20.93
CA ALA A 13 -2.49 -8.19 21.46
C ALA A 13 -2.29 -6.82 20.77
N PRO A 14 -3.35 -6.23 20.17
CA PRO A 14 -3.27 -4.89 19.58
C PRO A 14 -2.88 -3.80 20.58
N VAL A 15 -2.04 -2.84 20.18
CA VAL A 15 -1.71 -1.66 21.00
C VAL A 15 -2.13 -0.36 20.31
N SER A 16 -1.68 -0.10 19.09
CA SER A 16 -2.08 1.10 18.33
C SER A 16 -1.67 1.00 16.87
N LEU A 17 -2.57 1.36 15.95
CA LEU A 17 -2.21 1.68 14.58
C LEU A 17 -1.42 2.99 14.61
N ALA A 18 -0.16 2.96 14.19
CA ALA A 18 0.73 4.10 14.33
C ALA A 18 0.52 5.10 13.20
N MET A 19 0.68 4.61 11.98
CA MET A 19 0.70 5.42 10.78
C MET A 19 0.36 4.60 9.54
N SER A 20 -0.09 5.30 8.51
CA SER A 20 -0.43 4.76 7.22
C SER A 20 0.04 5.65 6.09
N VAL A 21 0.21 5.06 4.93
CA VAL A 21 0.52 5.74 3.68
C VAL A 21 -0.21 5.03 2.55
N PRO A 22 -0.96 5.75 1.70
CA PRO A 22 -1.61 5.12 0.56
C PRO A 22 -0.55 4.62 -0.43
N ASN A 23 -0.91 3.62 -1.21
CA ASN A 23 -0.17 3.35 -2.43
C ASN A 23 -0.68 4.28 -3.56
N MET A 24 0.02 4.28 -4.69
CA MET A 24 -0.29 5.09 -5.85
C MET A 24 -0.04 4.28 -7.11
N LEU A 25 -1.03 4.26 -8.01
CA LEU A 25 -0.83 3.80 -9.38
C LEU A 25 0.05 4.83 -10.09
N VAL A 26 1.21 4.36 -10.57
CA VAL A 26 2.19 5.12 -11.33
C VAL A 26 2.52 4.40 -12.62
N VAL A 27 2.95 5.16 -13.62
CA VAL A 27 3.50 4.64 -14.87
C VAL A 27 4.86 5.27 -15.16
N ASN A 28 5.69 4.55 -15.92
CA ASN A 28 6.86 5.15 -16.55
C ASN A 28 6.44 6.30 -17.47
N LYS A 29 7.27 7.35 -17.56
CA LYS A 29 6.98 8.57 -18.36
C LYS A 29 6.62 8.31 -19.83
N ASP A 30 7.15 7.22 -20.42
CA ASP A 30 6.98 6.85 -21.82
C ASP A 30 5.69 6.06 -22.08
N VAL A 31 4.97 5.65 -21.02
CA VAL A 31 3.62 5.11 -21.16
C VAL A 31 2.66 6.25 -21.52
N PRO A 32 1.92 6.15 -22.64
CA PRO A 32 1.01 7.19 -23.10
C PRO A 32 -0.34 7.11 -22.35
N ALA A 33 -0.29 7.25 -21.03
CA ALA A 33 -1.46 7.28 -20.16
C ALA A 33 -1.29 8.33 -19.06
N THR A 34 -2.36 9.08 -18.80
CA THR A 34 -2.40 10.19 -17.84
C THR A 34 -3.52 10.05 -16.81
N ASN A 35 -4.41 9.08 -17.02
CA ASN A 35 -5.53 8.77 -16.13
C ASN A 35 -5.79 7.26 -16.12
N VAL A 36 -6.65 6.82 -15.20
CA VAL A 36 -6.96 5.38 -15.01
C VAL A 36 -7.52 4.74 -16.27
N ALA A 37 -8.42 5.42 -16.99
CA ALA A 37 -9.01 4.88 -18.22
C ALA A 37 -7.96 4.63 -19.31
N GLU A 38 -7.01 5.55 -19.48
CA GLU A 38 -5.89 5.40 -20.41
C GLU A 38 -4.92 4.30 -19.99
N VAL A 39 -4.67 4.11 -18.69
CA VAL A 39 -3.86 2.98 -18.20
C VAL A 39 -4.54 1.66 -18.52
N VAL A 40 -5.86 1.55 -18.30
CA VAL A 40 -6.63 0.35 -18.65
C VAL A 40 -6.59 0.08 -20.15
N ALA A 41 -6.78 1.12 -20.97
CA ALA A 41 -6.69 0.99 -22.42
C ALA A 41 -5.29 0.56 -22.87
N TRP A 42 -4.24 1.14 -22.27
CA TRP A 42 -2.86 0.77 -22.55
C TRP A 42 -2.56 -0.69 -22.17
N LEU A 43 -2.95 -1.13 -20.97
CA LEU A 43 -2.78 -2.53 -20.52
C LEU A 43 -3.48 -3.51 -21.44
N LYS A 44 -4.69 -3.18 -21.94
CA LYS A 44 -5.39 -4.05 -22.92
C LYS A 44 -4.65 -4.19 -24.24
N ARG A 45 -4.00 -3.12 -24.73
CA ARG A 45 -3.18 -3.19 -25.95
C ARG A 45 -1.86 -3.93 -25.72
N GLU A 46 -1.33 -3.86 -24.51
CA GLU A 46 -0.07 -4.47 -24.09
C GLU A 46 -0.28 -5.84 -23.40
N ALA A 47 -1.44 -6.48 -23.61
CA ALA A 47 -1.74 -7.80 -23.09
C ALA A 47 -0.61 -8.80 -23.43
N GLY A 48 -0.17 -9.57 -22.43
CA GLY A 48 0.98 -10.48 -22.51
C GLY A 48 2.37 -9.82 -22.58
N ARG A 49 2.47 -8.48 -22.66
CA ARG A 49 3.75 -7.75 -22.75
C ARG A 49 4.00 -6.79 -21.58
N ALA A 50 2.94 -6.20 -21.04
CA ALA A 50 3.04 -5.30 -19.91
C ALA A 50 3.54 -6.04 -18.67
N SER A 51 4.36 -5.35 -17.89
CA SER A 51 4.83 -5.81 -16.59
C SER A 51 4.57 -4.76 -15.52
N TYR A 52 4.44 -5.23 -14.28
CA TYR A 52 4.36 -4.40 -13.09
C TYR A 52 5.30 -4.90 -12.01
N CYS A 53 5.68 -4.03 -11.06
CA CYS A 53 6.62 -4.39 -10.00
C CYS A 53 6.01 -4.30 -8.61
N SER A 54 6.70 -4.81 -7.62
CA SER A 54 6.41 -4.51 -6.22
C SER A 54 7.69 -4.58 -5.40
N GLY A 55 7.66 -4.09 -4.17
CA GLY A 55 8.71 -4.26 -3.18
C GLY A 55 8.79 -5.67 -2.58
N GLY A 56 8.07 -6.65 -3.13
CA GLY A 56 8.16 -8.05 -2.72
C GLY A 56 6.88 -8.84 -2.96
N VAL A 57 6.97 -10.16 -2.92
CA VAL A 57 5.81 -11.06 -3.01
C VAL A 57 4.96 -10.91 -1.74
N GLY A 58 3.64 -10.79 -1.91
CA GLY A 58 2.67 -10.60 -0.84
C GLY A 58 2.57 -9.18 -0.30
N SER A 59 3.31 -8.21 -0.86
CA SER A 59 3.22 -6.81 -0.45
C SER A 59 1.87 -6.20 -0.85
N THR A 60 1.44 -5.16 -0.12
CA THR A 60 0.20 -4.41 -0.43
C THR A 60 0.24 -3.81 -1.85
N GLU A 61 1.43 -3.57 -2.38
CA GLU A 61 1.68 -3.11 -3.74
C GLU A 61 1.31 -4.18 -4.77
N GLN A 62 1.79 -5.43 -4.58
CA GLN A 62 1.40 -6.55 -5.42
C GLN A 62 -0.12 -6.79 -5.33
N LEU A 63 -0.63 -6.93 -4.11
CA LEU A 63 -2.04 -7.21 -3.88
C LEU A 63 -2.96 -6.10 -4.43
N GLY A 64 -2.51 -4.84 -4.34
CA GLY A 64 -3.20 -3.70 -4.92
C GLY A 64 -3.24 -3.74 -6.44
N MET A 65 -2.12 -4.09 -7.08
CA MET A 65 -2.06 -4.22 -8.55
C MET A 65 -2.88 -5.39 -9.05
N GLU A 66 -2.82 -6.55 -8.40
CA GLU A 66 -3.65 -7.71 -8.75
C GLU A 66 -5.15 -7.40 -8.62
N LEU A 67 -5.55 -6.67 -7.57
CA LEU A 67 -6.92 -6.21 -7.42
C LEU A 67 -7.34 -5.25 -8.55
N PHE A 68 -6.46 -4.32 -8.94
CA PHE A 68 -6.69 -3.40 -10.05
C PHE A 68 -6.85 -4.16 -11.39
N LEU A 69 -5.94 -5.07 -11.70
CA LEU A 69 -5.96 -5.90 -12.91
C LEU A 69 -7.26 -6.70 -12.99
N LYS A 70 -7.63 -7.37 -11.88
CA LYS A 70 -8.88 -8.12 -11.78
C LYS A 70 -10.12 -7.24 -11.99
N ARG A 71 -10.18 -6.07 -11.35
CA ARG A 71 -11.32 -5.14 -11.46
C ARG A 71 -11.48 -4.54 -12.84
N THR A 72 -10.40 -4.40 -13.59
CA THR A 72 -10.39 -3.77 -14.92
C THR A 72 -10.41 -4.77 -16.07
N GLY A 73 -10.31 -6.08 -15.77
CA GLY A 73 -10.21 -7.14 -16.77
C GLY A 73 -8.95 -6.98 -17.63
N THR A 74 -7.83 -6.65 -16.99
CA THR A 74 -6.52 -6.47 -17.63
C THR A 74 -5.49 -7.44 -17.05
N GLU A 75 -4.34 -7.54 -17.71
CA GLU A 75 -3.25 -8.43 -17.31
C GLU A 75 -1.91 -7.71 -17.40
N ALA A 76 -0.99 -8.07 -16.51
CA ALA A 76 0.41 -7.66 -16.55
C ALA A 76 1.25 -8.68 -15.75
N THR A 77 2.49 -8.89 -16.16
CA THR A 77 3.39 -9.82 -15.47
C THR A 77 3.99 -9.17 -14.21
N HIS A 78 3.91 -9.84 -13.06
CA HIS A 78 4.52 -9.38 -11.82
C HIS A 78 6.04 -9.61 -11.81
N VAL A 79 6.79 -8.56 -11.48
CA VAL A 79 8.25 -8.58 -11.28
C VAL A 79 8.55 -8.13 -9.84
N PRO A 80 8.77 -9.06 -8.89
CA PRO A 80 9.06 -8.69 -7.50
C PRO A 80 10.50 -8.19 -7.33
N PHE A 81 10.67 -7.15 -6.52
CA PHE A 81 11.99 -6.62 -6.12
C PHE A 81 12.18 -6.71 -4.60
N PRO A 82 13.43 -6.67 -4.10
CA PRO A 82 13.72 -6.67 -2.66
C PRO A 82 13.51 -5.27 -2.06
N GLY A 83 12.27 -4.78 -2.08
CA GLY A 83 11.87 -3.46 -1.56
C GLY A 83 11.53 -2.42 -2.64
N GLY A 84 10.92 -1.32 -2.20
CA GLY A 84 10.39 -0.29 -3.10
C GLY A 84 11.45 0.50 -3.87
N ALA A 85 12.63 0.76 -3.29
CA ALA A 85 13.67 1.55 -3.96
C ALA A 85 14.25 0.87 -5.23
N PRO A 86 14.60 -0.44 -5.19
CA PRO A 86 14.94 -1.17 -6.42
C PRO A 86 13.78 -1.21 -7.44
N ALA A 87 12.54 -1.39 -7.00
CA ALA A 87 11.36 -1.41 -7.88
C ALA A 87 11.17 -0.07 -8.63
N VAL A 88 11.26 1.05 -7.92
CA VAL A 88 11.19 2.40 -8.50
C VAL A 88 12.33 2.63 -9.51
N THR A 89 13.54 2.17 -9.19
CA THR A 89 14.69 2.28 -10.10
C THR A 89 14.42 1.55 -11.41
N ALA A 90 13.90 0.32 -11.34
CA ALA A 90 13.54 -0.46 -12.52
C ALA A 90 12.43 0.20 -13.36
N MET A 91 11.43 0.81 -12.70
CA MET A 91 10.40 1.58 -13.39
C MET A 91 10.98 2.80 -14.11
N ILE A 92 11.85 3.57 -13.47
CA ILE A 92 12.47 4.76 -14.09
C ILE A 92 13.30 4.36 -15.32
N GLN A 93 13.97 3.21 -15.26
CA GLN A 93 14.74 2.65 -16.37
C GLN A 93 13.86 2.01 -17.47
N GLY A 94 12.54 1.94 -17.28
CA GLY A 94 11.60 1.38 -18.24
C GLY A 94 11.56 -0.14 -18.29
N GLN A 95 12.25 -0.84 -17.37
CA GLN A 95 12.20 -2.30 -17.26
C GLN A 95 10.79 -2.78 -16.92
N VAL A 96 10.06 -1.96 -16.15
CA VAL A 96 8.68 -2.17 -15.75
C VAL A 96 7.87 -0.90 -16.01
N GLN A 97 6.65 -1.03 -16.54
CA GLN A 97 5.97 0.10 -17.19
C GLN A 97 4.86 0.73 -16.32
N ALA A 98 4.18 -0.06 -15.51
CA ALA A 98 3.10 0.41 -14.63
C ALA A 98 3.20 -0.30 -13.27
N SER A 99 2.77 0.35 -12.19
CA SER A 99 2.78 -0.30 -10.88
C SER A 99 1.89 0.45 -9.89
N ILE A 100 1.40 -0.27 -8.88
CA ILE A 100 0.96 0.36 -7.63
C ILE A 100 2.14 0.27 -6.66
N LEU A 101 2.63 1.40 -6.17
CA LEU A 101 3.75 1.49 -5.23
C LEU A 101 3.45 2.46 -4.09
N ASN A 102 4.16 2.36 -2.97
CA ASN A 102 4.01 3.26 -1.84
C ASN A 102 4.17 4.74 -2.24
N ALA A 103 3.14 5.57 -1.97
CA ALA A 103 3.11 6.95 -2.45
C ALA A 103 4.28 7.80 -1.93
N ALA A 104 4.75 7.57 -0.69
CA ALA A 104 5.91 8.28 -0.15
C ALA A 104 7.19 7.93 -0.91
N THR A 105 7.35 6.67 -1.32
CA THR A 105 8.51 6.19 -2.09
C THR A 105 8.54 6.77 -3.51
N VAL A 106 7.41 6.83 -4.20
CA VAL A 106 7.36 7.34 -5.58
C VAL A 106 7.20 8.86 -5.70
N ARG A 107 6.75 9.56 -4.64
CA ARG A 107 6.52 11.02 -4.66
C ARG A 107 7.68 11.83 -5.24
N PRO A 108 8.95 11.66 -4.82
CA PRO A 108 10.06 12.45 -5.37
C PRO A 108 10.21 12.28 -6.89
N HIS A 109 9.96 11.07 -7.38
CA HIS A 109 10.11 10.72 -8.79
C HIS A 109 8.94 11.23 -9.64
N VAL A 110 7.74 11.28 -9.07
CA VAL A 110 6.59 11.96 -9.68
C VAL A 110 6.84 13.47 -9.79
N VAL A 111 7.32 14.10 -8.72
CA VAL A 111 7.64 15.54 -8.72
C VAL A 111 8.72 15.88 -9.75
N SER A 112 9.72 15.00 -9.93
CA SER A 112 10.76 15.19 -10.95
C SER A 112 10.31 14.93 -12.39
N GLY A 113 9.11 14.34 -12.60
CA GLY A 113 8.62 13.90 -13.91
C GLY A 113 9.23 12.58 -14.43
N ALA A 114 10.06 11.90 -13.65
CA ALA A 114 10.62 10.59 -14.00
C ALA A 114 9.55 9.49 -14.04
N LEU A 115 8.52 9.61 -13.19
CA LEU A 115 7.32 8.77 -13.20
C LEU A 115 6.08 9.66 -13.30
N ARG A 116 4.98 9.12 -13.80
CA ARG A 116 3.69 9.81 -13.82
C ARG A 116 2.74 9.16 -12.82
N ALA A 117 2.19 9.98 -11.92
CA ALA A 117 1.11 9.56 -11.02
C ALA A 117 -0.22 9.49 -11.77
N ILE A 118 -0.99 8.44 -11.52
CA ILE A 118 -2.28 8.21 -12.14
C ILE A 118 -3.41 8.30 -11.11
N ALA A 119 -3.31 7.56 -10.01
CA ALA A 119 -4.32 7.59 -8.95
C ALA A 119 -3.78 7.12 -7.60
N ILE A 120 -4.24 7.76 -6.52
CA ILE A 120 -4.01 7.34 -5.14
C ILE A 120 -4.95 6.18 -4.80
N THR A 121 -4.45 5.09 -4.23
CA THR A 121 -5.27 3.91 -3.88
C THR A 121 -5.85 4.00 -2.47
N GLY A 122 -6.01 5.21 -1.95
CA GLY A 122 -6.66 5.52 -0.67
C GLY A 122 -8.02 6.18 -0.88
N THR A 123 -8.83 6.26 0.17
CA THR A 123 -10.14 6.95 0.13
C THR A 123 -10.03 8.47 0.22
N LYS A 124 -8.83 8.98 0.50
CA LYS A 124 -8.49 10.40 0.54
C LYS A 124 -7.29 10.66 -0.35
N ARG A 125 -7.24 11.85 -0.92
CA ARG A 125 -6.06 12.31 -1.68
C ARG A 125 -4.83 12.36 -0.79
N PHE A 126 -3.68 12.14 -1.41
CA PHE A 126 -2.41 12.21 -0.73
C PHE A 126 -1.97 13.69 -0.62
N SER A 127 -1.73 14.17 0.60
CA SER A 127 -1.37 15.59 0.84
C SER A 127 -0.10 16.03 0.11
N GLY A 128 0.83 15.11 -0.14
CA GLY A 128 2.04 15.39 -0.91
C GLY A 128 1.83 15.55 -2.42
N LEU A 129 0.66 15.18 -2.94
CA LEU A 129 0.26 15.25 -4.35
C LEU A 129 -1.27 15.49 -4.47
N PRO A 130 -1.78 16.66 -4.03
CA PRO A 130 -3.21 16.90 -3.87
C PRO A 130 -3.99 16.92 -5.20
N ASP A 131 -3.30 17.09 -6.33
CA ASP A 131 -3.92 17.10 -7.66
C ASP A 131 -4.15 15.69 -8.23
N VAL A 132 -3.49 14.67 -7.66
CA VAL A 132 -3.66 13.28 -8.10
C VAL A 132 -4.98 12.75 -7.55
N PRO A 133 -5.90 12.26 -8.41
CA PRO A 133 -7.20 11.77 -7.96
C PRO A 133 -7.05 10.46 -7.18
N THR A 134 -8.10 10.09 -6.45
CA THR A 134 -8.19 8.76 -5.83
C THR A 134 -8.75 7.72 -6.80
N MET A 135 -8.52 6.42 -6.54
CA MET A 135 -9.17 5.32 -7.26
C MET A 135 -10.72 5.42 -7.20
N PRO A 136 -11.34 5.71 -6.03
CA PRO A 136 -12.77 6.03 -5.97
C PRO A 136 -13.19 7.18 -6.89
N GLU A 137 -12.46 8.31 -6.91
CA GLU A 137 -12.75 9.44 -7.81
C GLU A 137 -12.62 9.05 -9.29
N ALA A 138 -11.74 8.08 -9.60
CA ALA A 138 -11.53 7.54 -10.94
C ALA A 138 -12.49 6.40 -11.31
N GLY A 139 -13.52 6.11 -10.49
CA GLY A 139 -14.55 5.11 -10.78
C GLY A 139 -14.20 3.67 -10.35
N LEU A 140 -13.15 3.48 -9.55
CA LEU A 140 -12.73 2.18 -9.00
C LEU A 140 -12.73 2.21 -7.45
N PRO A 141 -13.90 2.33 -6.79
CA PRO A 141 -14.00 2.55 -5.35
C PRO A 141 -13.42 1.41 -4.50
N ASP A 142 -13.39 0.19 -5.04
CA ASP A 142 -12.91 -1.00 -4.33
C ASP A 142 -11.40 -1.22 -4.46
N VAL A 143 -10.71 -0.48 -5.35
CA VAL A 143 -9.25 -0.62 -5.55
C VAL A 143 -8.53 0.22 -4.49
N LEU A 144 -8.57 -0.30 -3.26
CA LEU A 144 -7.96 0.31 -2.10
C LEU A 144 -6.72 -0.47 -1.68
N SER A 145 -5.59 0.22 -1.56
CA SER A 145 -4.34 -0.34 -1.07
C SER A 145 -3.56 0.73 -0.33
N ALA A 146 -3.18 0.40 0.90
CA ALA A 146 -2.37 1.27 1.73
C ALA A 146 -1.41 0.40 2.53
N SER A 147 -0.24 0.95 2.82
CA SER A 147 0.69 0.37 3.77
C SER A 147 0.45 1.02 5.12
N TRP A 148 0.44 0.22 6.17
CA TRP A 148 0.27 0.70 7.54
C TRP A 148 1.25 0.01 8.48
N SER A 149 1.53 0.66 9.60
CA SER A 149 2.41 0.16 10.65
C SER A 149 1.70 0.25 11.98
N ALA A 150 1.82 -0.80 12.78
CA ALA A 150 1.15 -0.90 14.06
C ALA A 150 2.08 -1.45 15.14
N PHE A 151 1.74 -1.13 16.39
CA PHE A 151 2.35 -1.72 17.56
C PHE A 151 1.47 -2.87 18.08
N LEU A 152 2.12 -4.00 18.32
CA LEU A 152 1.52 -5.22 18.87
C LEU A 152 2.36 -5.67 20.07
N ALA A 153 1.71 -6.28 21.05
CA ALA A 153 2.35 -6.96 22.17
C ALA A 153 2.08 -8.48 22.07
N PRO A 154 2.82 -9.35 22.78
CA PRO A 154 2.47 -10.77 22.87
C PRO A 154 1.06 -10.98 23.42
N ALA A 155 0.37 -12.01 22.94
CA ALA A 155 -0.91 -12.41 23.52
C ALA A 155 -0.79 -12.69 25.02
N GLY A 156 -1.84 -12.35 25.78
CA GLY A 156 -1.86 -12.48 27.24
C GLY A 156 -1.16 -11.34 28.00
N THR A 157 -0.58 -10.35 27.31
CA THR A 157 -0.07 -9.13 27.96
C THR A 157 -1.19 -8.48 28.81
N PRO A 158 -0.96 -8.17 30.10
CA PRO A 158 -2.00 -7.63 30.97
C PRO A 158 -2.60 -6.32 30.44
N ALA A 159 -3.91 -6.15 30.58
CA ALA A 159 -4.63 -4.95 30.13
C ALA A 159 -4.03 -3.62 30.66
N PRO A 160 -3.59 -3.51 31.93
CA PRO A 160 -2.92 -2.29 32.39
C PRO A 160 -1.62 -1.98 31.64
N THR A 161 -0.87 -3.01 31.23
CA THR A 161 0.35 -2.85 30.43
C THR A 161 0.03 -2.37 29.02
N ILE A 162 -0.98 -2.94 28.37
CA ILE A 162 -1.45 -2.49 27.05
C ILE A 162 -1.91 -1.02 27.10
N ALA A 163 -2.68 -0.66 28.12
CA ALA A 163 -3.15 0.71 28.31
C ALA A 163 -1.97 1.69 28.46
N ARG A 164 -0.97 1.34 29.27
CA ARG A 164 0.22 2.17 29.44
C ARG A 164 1.06 2.30 28.17
N LEU A 165 1.25 1.20 27.43
CA LEU A 165 1.96 1.22 26.14
C LEU A 165 1.23 2.11 25.14
N HIS A 166 -0.08 1.94 25.01
CA HIS A 166 -0.92 2.75 24.14
C HIS A 166 -0.78 4.25 24.46
N GLU A 167 -0.89 4.63 25.73
CA GLU A 167 -0.75 6.02 26.17
C GLU A 167 0.60 6.62 25.74
N VAL A 168 1.70 5.91 26.02
CA VAL A 168 3.06 6.40 25.70
C VAL A 168 3.30 6.46 24.18
N ILE A 169 2.83 5.46 23.42
CA ILE A 169 2.96 5.42 21.96
C ILE A 169 2.17 6.57 21.32
N VAL A 170 0.92 6.77 21.72
CA VAL A 170 0.10 7.86 21.17
C VAL A 170 0.70 9.22 21.50
N ALA A 171 1.21 9.42 22.72
CA ALA A 171 1.90 10.64 23.10
C ALA A 171 3.15 10.88 22.22
N ALA A 172 3.95 9.83 21.96
CA ALA A 172 5.14 9.93 21.12
C ALA A 172 4.82 10.23 19.65
N LEU A 173 3.78 9.60 19.09
CA LEU A 173 3.33 9.86 17.72
C LEU A 173 2.82 11.30 17.54
N ARG A 174 2.12 11.82 18.55
CA ARG A 174 1.57 13.19 18.56
C ARG A 174 2.57 14.26 18.99
N ALA A 175 3.79 13.88 19.39
CA ALA A 175 4.83 14.85 19.70
C ALA A 175 5.13 15.69 18.43
N PRO A 176 5.25 17.03 18.54
CA PRO A 176 5.37 17.91 17.36
C PRO A 176 6.49 17.51 16.40
N GLU A 177 7.67 17.16 16.91
CA GLU A 177 8.81 16.73 16.10
C GLU A 177 8.53 15.42 15.35
N THR A 178 7.94 14.43 16.03
CA THR A 178 7.52 13.17 15.40
C THR A 178 6.49 13.42 14.32
N THR A 179 5.46 14.20 14.64
CA THR A 179 4.39 14.52 13.70
C THR A 179 4.93 15.24 12.46
N GLN A 180 5.78 16.23 12.65
CA GLN A 180 6.39 16.98 11.55
C GLN A 180 7.24 16.07 10.66
N ARG A 181 8.08 15.19 11.24
CA ARG A 181 8.92 14.26 10.46
C ARG A 181 8.09 13.26 9.68
N LEU A 182 7.09 12.63 10.31
CA LEU A 182 6.24 11.63 9.67
C LEU A 182 5.41 12.25 8.54
N THR A 183 4.78 13.40 8.78
CA THR A 183 3.97 14.09 7.77
C THR A 183 4.82 14.63 6.62
N ALA A 184 6.02 15.15 6.89
CA ALA A 184 6.98 15.55 5.84
C ALA A 184 7.41 14.36 4.96
N ALA A 185 7.56 13.18 5.58
CA ALA A 185 7.83 11.92 4.88
C ALA A 185 6.61 11.35 4.15
N GLY A 186 5.41 11.92 4.32
CA GLY A 186 4.19 11.50 3.62
C GLY A 186 3.34 10.48 4.37
N PHE A 187 3.57 10.29 5.66
CA PHE A 187 2.72 9.42 6.49
C PHE A 187 1.54 10.21 7.07
N THR A 188 0.41 9.52 7.16
CA THR A 188 -0.72 9.92 7.99
C THR A 188 -0.57 9.26 9.35
N ILE A 189 -0.73 10.01 10.43
CA ILE A 189 -0.67 9.47 11.79
C ILE A 189 -2.09 9.05 12.17
N ASP A 190 -2.26 7.77 12.47
CA ASP A 190 -3.54 7.19 12.84
C ASP A 190 -3.72 7.24 14.36
N ALA A 191 -2.71 6.77 15.11
CA ALA A 191 -2.70 6.71 16.57
C ALA A 191 -4.01 6.13 17.14
N SER A 192 -4.45 4.97 16.62
CA SER A 192 -5.72 4.34 16.98
C SER A 192 -5.71 3.75 18.40
N SER A 193 -6.89 3.51 18.94
CA SER A 193 -7.09 2.63 20.11
C SER A 193 -6.68 1.17 19.81
N PRO A 194 -6.41 0.36 20.84
CA PRO A 194 -6.21 -1.09 20.70
C PRO A 194 -7.39 -1.77 19.99
N GLN A 195 -8.62 -1.38 20.32
CA GLN A 195 -9.84 -1.97 19.78
C GLN A 195 -9.99 -1.69 18.28
N GLU A 196 -9.75 -0.45 17.85
CA GLU A 196 -9.76 -0.07 16.44
C GLU A 196 -8.68 -0.81 15.64
N LEU A 197 -7.48 -0.98 16.21
CA LEU A 197 -6.44 -1.78 15.57
C LEU A 197 -6.86 -3.25 15.44
N GLY A 198 -7.45 -3.84 16.49
CA GLY A 198 -7.98 -5.21 16.42
C GLY A 198 -9.00 -5.39 15.31
N ALA A 199 -9.96 -4.47 15.19
CA ALA A 199 -10.94 -4.47 14.10
C ALA A 199 -10.28 -4.32 12.72
N THR A 200 -9.27 -3.45 12.60
CA THR A 200 -8.51 -3.25 11.36
C THR A 200 -7.79 -4.52 10.94
N ILE A 201 -7.13 -5.22 11.86
CA ILE A 201 -6.42 -6.47 11.58
C ILE A 201 -7.39 -7.54 11.06
N SER A 202 -8.51 -7.76 11.74
CA SER A 202 -9.49 -8.76 11.31
C SER A 202 -10.09 -8.43 9.93
N ALA A 203 -10.39 -7.15 9.67
CA ALA A 203 -10.91 -6.71 8.38
C ALA A 203 -9.88 -6.89 7.24
N GLU A 204 -8.64 -6.48 7.46
CA GLU A 204 -7.55 -6.61 6.48
C GLU A 204 -7.22 -8.08 6.19
N LEU A 205 -7.18 -8.93 7.22
CA LEU A 205 -6.96 -10.37 7.03
C LEU A 205 -8.07 -11.02 6.21
N ALA A 206 -9.34 -10.71 6.50
CA ALA A 206 -10.46 -11.22 5.71
C ALA A 206 -10.37 -10.77 4.24
N ARG A 207 -10.09 -9.48 4.01
CA ARG A 207 -9.97 -8.89 2.68
C ARG A 207 -8.83 -9.50 1.87
N TRP A 208 -7.63 -9.53 2.43
CA TRP A 208 -6.44 -9.99 1.70
C TRP A 208 -6.41 -11.51 1.50
N LYS A 209 -6.97 -12.31 2.43
CA LYS A 209 -7.18 -13.75 2.19
C LYS A 209 -8.00 -13.99 0.92
N GLN A 210 -9.05 -13.18 0.70
CA GLN A 210 -9.86 -13.29 -0.51
C GLN A 210 -9.08 -12.88 -1.77
N VAL A 211 -8.37 -11.74 -1.73
CA VAL A 211 -7.56 -11.27 -2.87
C VAL A 211 -6.48 -12.29 -3.26
N VAL A 212 -5.76 -12.84 -2.28
CA VAL A 212 -4.70 -13.83 -2.54
C VAL A 212 -5.26 -15.10 -3.18
N LYS A 213 -6.40 -15.60 -2.68
CA LYS A 213 -7.09 -16.76 -3.26
C LYS A 213 -7.52 -16.48 -4.70
N ASP A 214 -8.08 -15.30 -4.93
CA ASP A 214 -8.63 -14.88 -6.21
C ASP A 214 -7.56 -14.65 -7.28
N ALA A 215 -6.39 -14.12 -6.88
CA ALA A 215 -5.25 -13.86 -7.76
C ALA A 215 -4.26 -15.03 -7.82
N ASN A 216 -4.56 -16.16 -7.16
CA ASN A 216 -3.70 -17.34 -7.08
C ASN A 216 -2.24 -17.02 -6.67
N ILE A 217 -2.06 -16.09 -5.73
CA ILE A 217 -0.73 -15.64 -5.31
C ILE A 217 -0.11 -16.71 -4.41
N GLN A 218 1.07 -17.18 -4.79
CA GLN A 218 1.84 -18.16 -4.03
C GLN A 218 3.11 -17.49 -3.48
N MET A 219 3.38 -17.69 -2.19
CA MET A 219 4.73 -17.53 -1.65
C MET A 219 5.49 -18.83 -1.89
N ASN A 220 6.55 -18.75 -2.70
CA ASN A 220 7.50 -19.86 -2.87
C ASN A 220 8.38 -20.00 -1.62
#